data_AF-A0A7V1CKW2-F1
#
_entry.id   AF-A0A7V1CKW2-F1
#
_cell.length_a   1.000
_cell.length_b   1.000
_cell.length_c   1.000
_cell.angle_alpha   90.00
_cell.angle_beta   90.00
_cell.angle_gamma   90.00
#
_symmetry.space_group_name_H-M   'P 1'
#
loop_
_entity.id
_entity.type
_entity.pdbx_description
1 polymer ?
#
loop_
_entity_poly.entity_id
_entity_poly.type
_entity_poly.pdbx_seq_one_letter_code
_entity_poly.pdbx_strand_id
1 'polypeptide(L)'
;MAEQMRYMNMPAKNIRRRRLLVLVPIILLIAFYFIGFRATAVKRGAENFSDKTSNITKQSNFLGKQFRTALNTSAKSKFLSESLDNMVEESLTLSEKASTIEPPEDLKLAHSFFSVAMKLRHQGLEKYSRITLTAFSAKATKQSEEEALKDLSLSDAAYKYYLQETNRYLNSHDL
;
A
#
# COMPACT_ATOMS: atom_id res chain seq x y z
N MET A 1 60.38 15.63 -61.35
CA MET A 1 59.88 14.78 -60.25
C MET A 1 59.66 15.61 -58.99
N ALA A 2 58.76 16.59 -59.00
CA ALA A 2 58.55 17.50 -57.85
C ALA A 2 57.08 17.92 -57.65
N GLU A 3 56.12 17.26 -58.31
CA GLU A 3 54.70 17.67 -58.28
C GLU A 3 53.78 16.69 -57.56
N GLN A 4 54.27 15.54 -57.07
CA GLN A 4 53.43 14.52 -56.43
C GLN A 4 53.34 14.59 -54.90
N MET A 5 53.92 15.61 -54.25
CA MET A 5 53.97 15.72 -52.78
C MET A 5 53.21 16.93 -52.23
N ARG A 6 52.01 17.21 -52.76
CA ARG A 6 51.17 18.34 -52.28
C ARG A 6 49.74 17.99 -51.90
N TYR A 7 49.43 16.72 -51.67
CA TYR A 7 48.11 16.29 -51.23
C TYR A 7 48.14 15.29 -50.08
N MET A 8 48.88 15.60 -49.01
CA MET A 8 48.69 14.94 -47.72
C MET A 8 48.71 16.01 -46.63
N ASN A 9 47.55 16.62 -46.40
CA ASN A 9 47.13 17.16 -45.10
C ASN A 9 45.73 17.79 -45.24
N MET A 10 44.71 16.96 -45.44
CA MET A 10 43.35 17.36 -45.09
C MET A 10 43.11 16.96 -43.63
N PRO A 11 42.91 17.92 -42.71
CA PRO A 11 42.64 17.59 -41.32
C PRO A 11 41.24 16.96 -41.19
N ALA A 12 41.18 15.64 -41.04
CA ALA A 12 39.97 14.91 -40.70
C ALA A 12 39.57 15.15 -39.23
N LYS A 13 39.23 16.39 -38.84
CA LYS A 13 39.01 16.72 -37.42
C LYS A 13 37.69 17.42 -37.07
N ASN A 14 36.91 17.87 -38.06
CA ASN A 14 35.69 18.65 -37.79
C ASN A 14 34.35 17.91 -38.00
N ILE A 15 34.34 16.79 -38.73
CA ILE A 15 33.10 16.02 -38.98
C ILE A 15 32.64 15.29 -37.70
N ARG A 16 33.59 14.74 -36.91
CA ARG A 16 33.27 14.08 -35.63
C ARG A 16 32.69 15.05 -34.60
N ARG A 17 33.21 16.29 -34.50
CA ARG A 17 32.70 17.30 -33.57
C ARG A 17 31.30 17.80 -33.94
N ARG A 18 31.01 18.02 -35.23
CA ARG A 18 29.65 18.40 -35.69
C ARG A 18 28.62 17.30 -35.46
N ARG A 19 28.98 16.02 -35.70
CA ARG A 19 28.07 14.88 -35.41
C ARG A 19 27.81 14.73 -33.91
N LEU A 20 28.82 14.94 -33.07
CA LEU A 20 28.66 14.90 -31.61
C LEU A 20 27.72 16.02 -31.11
N LEU A 21 27.86 17.24 -31.64
CA LEU A 21 27.02 18.39 -31.28
C LEU A 21 25.53 18.19 -31.62
N VAL A 22 25.21 17.38 -32.62
CA VAL A 22 23.82 17.03 -32.97
C VAL A 22 23.31 15.83 -32.18
N LEU A 23 24.18 14.87 -31.85
CA LEU A 23 23.80 13.67 -31.07
C LEU A 23 23.50 13.98 -29.60
N VAL A 24 24.27 14.88 -28.97
CA VAL A 24 24.08 15.24 -27.55
C VAL A 24 22.66 15.76 -27.24
N PRO A 25 22.09 16.73 -27.96
CA PRO A 25 20.73 17.19 -27.68
C PRO A 25 19.67 16.12 -27.93
N ILE A 26 19.86 15.23 -28.91
CA ILE A 26 18.96 14.10 -29.17
C ILE A 26 18.98 13.11 -28.00
N ILE A 27 20.17 12.77 -27.48
CA ILE A 27 20.31 11.89 -26.32
C ILE A 27 19.69 12.54 -25.08
N LEU A 28 19.88 13.85 -24.89
CA LEU A 28 19.24 14.58 -23.80
C LEU A 28 17.70 14.57 -23.92
N LEU A 29 17.15 14.82 -25.11
CA LEU A 29 15.70 14.74 -25.33
C LEU A 29 15.14 13.35 -25.05
N ILE A 30 15.84 12.29 -25.48
CA ILE A 30 15.46 10.91 -25.18
C ILE A 30 15.52 10.67 -23.67
N ALA A 31 16.59 11.10 -22.98
CA ALA A 31 16.71 10.96 -21.54
C ALA A 31 15.58 11.68 -20.78
N PHE A 32 15.28 12.93 -21.15
CA PHE A 32 14.16 13.69 -20.59
C PHE A 32 12.81 13.01 -20.82
N TYR A 33 12.58 12.46 -22.02
CA TYR A 33 11.37 11.70 -22.32
C TYR A 33 11.23 10.47 -21.42
N PHE A 34 12.31 9.69 -21.26
CA PHE A 34 12.30 8.52 -20.37
C PHE A 34 12.08 8.90 -18.90
N ILE A 35 12.67 10.00 -18.43
CA ILE A 35 12.48 10.49 -17.05
C ILE A 35 11.02 10.91 -16.84
N GLY A 36 10.44 11.71 -17.75
CA GLY A 36 9.05 12.16 -17.64
C GLY A 36 8.03 11.02 -17.71
N PHE A 37 8.26 10.04 -18.60
CA PHE A 37 7.43 8.85 -18.70
C PHE A 37 7.50 7.97 -17.44
N ARG A 38 8.70 7.79 -16.86
CA ARG A 38 8.84 7.03 -15.61
C ARG A 38 8.16 7.73 -14.43
N ALA A 39 8.28 9.04 -14.31
CA ALA A 39 7.64 9.81 -13.24
C ALA A 39 6.11 9.65 -13.26
N THR A 40 5.49 9.73 -14.45
CA THR A 40 4.05 9.54 -14.60
C THR A 40 3.59 8.10 -14.33
N ALA A 41 4.38 7.10 -14.73
CA ALA A 41 4.08 5.70 -14.44
C ALA A 41 4.12 5.39 -12.93
N VAL A 42 5.11 5.92 -12.22
CA VAL A 42 5.24 5.76 -10.76
C VAL A 42 4.06 6.39 -10.03
N LYS A 43 3.67 7.61 -10.41
CA LYS A 43 2.51 8.30 -9.82
C LYS A 43 1.21 7.51 -9.98
N ARG A 44 0.90 7.04 -11.20
CA ARG A 44 -0.29 6.20 -11.45
C ARG A 44 -0.24 4.88 -10.65
N GLY A 45 0.94 4.31 -10.49
CA GLY A 45 1.14 3.12 -9.66
C GLY A 45 0.78 3.37 -8.19
N ALA A 46 1.21 4.51 -7.64
CA ALA A 46 0.90 4.91 -6.28
C ALA A 46 -0.59 5.26 -6.06
N GLU A 47 -1.23 5.94 -7.01
CA GLU A 47 -2.67 6.23 -6.98
C GLU A 47 -3.49 4.94 -6.98
N ASN A 48 -3.21 4.01 -7.91
CA ASN A 48 -3.90 2.72 -7.99
C ASN A 48 -3.68 1.88 -6.71
N PHE A 49 -2.48 1.91 -6.14
CA PHE A 49 -2.19 1.26 -4.86
C PHE A 49 -3.02 1.87 -3.72
N SER A 50 -3.09 3.21 -3.65
CA SER A 50 -3.92 3.93 -2.67
C SER A 50 -5.40 3.60 -2.80
N ASP A 51 -5.92 3.50 -4.03
CA ASP A 51 -7.33 3.15 -4.28
C ASP A 51 -7.66 1.72 -3.82
N LYS A 52 -6.79 0.75 -4.13
CA LYS A 52 -6.97 -0.66 -3.71
C LYS A 52 -7.00 -0.79 -2.19
N THR A 53 -6.05 -0.18 -1.50
CA THR A 53 -5.96 -0.21 -0.03
C THR A 53 -7.11 0.59 0.63
N SER A 54 -7.54 1.70 0.03
CA SER A 54 -8.71 2.48 0.47
C SER A 54 -9.99 1.66 0.41
N ASN A 55 -10.20 0.88 -0.65
CA ASN A 55 -11.36 0.00 -0.77
C ASN A 55 -11.40 -1.08 0.32
N ILE A 56 -10.27 -1.74 0.60
CA ILE A 56 -10.17 -2.70 1.70
C ILE A 56 -10.46 -2.02 3.04
N THR A 57 -9.92 -0.82 3.26
CA THR A 57 -10.16 -0.06 4.49
C THR A 57 -11.64 0.26 4.67
N LYS A 58 -12.33 0.71 3.62
CA LYS A 58 -13.77 0.99 3.67
C LYS A 58 -14.56 -0.26 4.06
N GLN A 59 -14.23 -1.41 3.48
CA GLN A 59 -14.85 -2.70 3.82
C GLN A 59 -14.56 -3.09 5.28
N SER A 60 -13.32 -2.97 5.73
CA SER A 60 -12.90 -3.26 7.11
C SER A 60 -13.56 -2.35 8.16
N ASN A 61 -13.79 -1.08 7.82
CA ASN A 61 -14.52 -0.14 8.67
C ASN A 61 -16.02 -0.44 8.70
N PHE A 62 -16.60 -0.80 7.56
CA PHE A 62 -18.00 -1.21 7.49
C PHE A 62 -18.24 -2.48 8.31
N LEU A 63 -17.37 -3.47 8.19
CA LEU A 63 -17.41 -4.70 8.96
C LEU A 63 -17.32 -4.42 10.48
N GLY A 64 -16.40 -3.53 10.89
CA GLY A 64 -16.30 -3.11 12.29
C GLY A 64 -17.57 -2.43 12.83
N LYS A 65 -18.30 -1.69 11.99
CA LYS A 65 -19.60 -1.12 12.36
C LYS A 65 -20.66 -2.21 12.50
N GLN A 66 -20.74 -3.15 11.56
CA GLN A 66 -21.68 -4.27 11.64
C GLN A 66 -21.43 -5.13 12.88
N PHE A 67 -20.17 -5.40 13.18
CA PHE A 67 -19.75 -6.13 14.38
C PHE A 67 -20.26 -5.45 15.66
N ARG A 68 -20.01 -4.13 15.80
CA ARG A 68 -20.55 -3.35 16.94
C ARG A 68 -22.06 -3.35 17.00
N THR A 69 -22.75 -3.24 15.86
CA THR A 69 -24.20 -3.29 15.81
C THR A 69 -24.71 -4.65 16.29
N ALA A 70 -24.15 -5.75 15.79
CA ALA A 70 -24.54 -7.11 16.17
C ALA A 70 -24.41 -7.36 17.68
N LEU A 71 -23.34 -6.86 18.29
CA LEU A 71 -23.14 -6.92 19.74
C LEU A 71 -24.21 -6.18 20.53
N ASN A 72 -24.71 -5.05 20.02
CA ASN A 72 -25.68 -4.20 20.71
C ASN A 72 -27.14 -4.62 20.50
N THR A 73 -27.47 -5.31 19.40
CA THR A 73 -28.86 -5.67 19.06
C THR A 73 -29.24 -7.12 19.35
N SER A 74 -28.28 -8.03 19.57
CA SER A 74 -28.62 -9.45 19.62
C SER A 74 -29.11 -9.91 21.00
N ALA A 75 -30.42 -10.20 21.09
CA ALA A 75 -31.05 -10.82 22.26
C ALA A 75 -30.98 -12.37 22.26
N LYS A 76 -30.44 -13.01 21.20
CA LYS A 76 -30.35 -14.48 21.06
C LYS A 76 -28.93 -14.93 20.73
N SER A 77 -28.33 -15.71 21.63
CA SER A 77 -26.92 -16.12 21.57
C SER A 77 -26.51 -16.92 20.32
N LYS A 78 -27.38 -17.81 19.81
CA LYS A 78 -27.04 -18.65 18.64
C LYS A 78 -26.89 -17.85 17.35
N PHE A 79 -27.81 -16.91 17.09
CA PHE A 79 -27.75 -16.04 15.91
C PHE A 79 -26.59 -15.03 16.01
N LEU A 80 -26.24 -14.62 17.23
CA LEU A 80 -25.06 -13.80 17.46
C LEU A 80 -23.77 -14.54 17.10
N SER A 81 -23.60 -15.79 17.53
CA SER A 81 -22.39 -16.60 17.23
C SER A 81 -22.14 -16.70 15.74
N GLU A 82 -23.13 -17.16 14.98
CA GLU A 82 -23.00 -17.36 13.53
C GLU A 82 -22.73 -16.03 12.80
N SER A 83 -23.37 -14.95 13.24
CA SER A 83 -23.11 -13.61 12.70
C SER A 83 -21.69 -13.12 13.01
N LEU A 84 -21.16 -13.34 14.21
CA LEU A 84 -19.81 -12.90 14.56
C LEU A 84 -18.75 -13.75 13.86
N ASP A 85 -18.97 -15.06 13.73
CA ASP A 85 -18.05 -15.97 13.03
C ASP A 85 -17.92 -15.59 11.54
N ASN A 86 -19.04 -15.32 10.86
CA ASN A 86 -19.04 -14.83 9.48
C ASN A 86 -18.26 -13.52 9.35
N MET A 87 -18.43 -12.59 10.29
CA MET A 87 -17.68 -11.32 10.27
C MET A 87 -16.19 -11.53 10.52
N VAL A 88 -15.81 -12.49 11.36
CA VAL A 88 -14.40 -12.84 11.58
C VAL A 88 -13.80 -13.43 10.32
N GLU A 89 -14.52 -14.31 9.60
CA GLU A 89 -14.07 -14.88 8.33
C GLU A 89 -13.93 -13.80 7.23
N GLU A 90 -14.88 -12.87 7.13
CA GLU A 90 -14.76 -11.72 6.24
C GLU A 90 -13.54 -10.86 6.58
N SER A 91 -13.26 -10.65 7.87
CA SER A 91 -12.08 -9.89 8.30
C SER A 91 -10.76 -10.59 7.93
N LEU A 92 -10.71 -11.92 7.99
CA LEU A 92 -9.57 -12.72 7.53
C LEU A 92 -9.37 -12.55 6.03
N THR A 93 -10.45 -12.68 5.25
CA THR A 93 -10.43 -12.48 3.79
C THR A 93 -9.91 -11.09 3.42
N LEU A 94 -10.31 -10.05 4.16
CA LEU A 94 -9.80 -8.69 3.95
C LEU A 94 -8.31 -8.57 4.30
N SER A 95 -7.85 -9.23 5.36
CA SER A 95 -6.44 -9.29 5.73
C SER A 95 -5.59 -9.98 4.66
N GLU A 96 -6.06 -11.10 4.12
CA GLU A 96 -5.38 -11.82 3.04
C GLU A 96 -5.35 -10.99 1.75
N LYS A 97 -6.47 -10.38 1.37
CA LYS A 97 -6.53 -9.43 0.24
C LYS A 97 -5.57 -8.26 0.45
N ALA A 98 -5.46 -7.74 1.66
CA ALA A 98 -4.50 -6.67 1.97
C ALA A 98 -3.05 -7.13 1.72
N SER A 99 -2.69 -8.34 2.11
CA SER A 99 -1.33 -8.88 1.95
C SER A 99 -0.93 -9.18 0.50
N THR A 100 -1.90 -9.33 -0.40
CA THR A 100 -1.67 -9.64 -1.83
C THR A 100 -1.61 -8.40 -2.71
N ILE A 101 -1.86 -7.21 -2.17
CA ILE A 101 -1.68 -5.95 -2.91
C ILE A 101 -0.17 -5.73 -3.11
N GLU A 102 0.27 -5.67 -4.35
CA GLU A 102 1.64 -5.30 -4.68
C GLU A 102 1.86 -3.79 -4.49
N PRO A 103 2.76 -3.37 -3.59
CA PRO A 103 3.07 -1.96 -3.39
C PRO A 103 4.15 -1.47 -4.38
N PRO A 104 4.09 -0.20 -4.80
CA PRO A 104 5.26 0.48 -5.38
C PRO A 104 6.47 0.37 -4.45
N GLU A 105 7.68 0.35 -5.01
CA GLU A 105 8.94 0.19 -4.25
C GLU A 105 9.03 1.13 -3.05
N ASP A 106 8.72 2.41 -3.25
CA ASP A 106 8.80 3.45 -2.20
C ASP A 106 7.74 3.29 -1.10
N LEU A 107 6.66 2.54 -1.37
CA LEU A 107 5.54 2.32 -0.45
C LEU A 107 5.58 0.94 0.23
N LYS A 108 6.61 0.11 -0.01
CA LYS A 108 6.74 -1.22 0.61
C LYS A 108 6.67 -1.19 2.13
N LEU A 109 7.38 -0.24 2.76
CA LEU A 109 7.35 -0.10 4.22
C LEU A 109 5.96 0.30 4.70
N ALA A 110 5.35 1.33 4.09
CA ALA A 110 3.99 1.76 4.43
C ALA A 110 3.00 0.60 4.28
N HIS A 111 3.10 -0.17 3.20
CA HIS A 111 2.28 -1.34 2.95
C HIS A 111 2.44 -2.42 4.04
N SER A 112 3.66 -2.67 4.52
CA SER A 112 3.85 -3.63 5.61
C SER A 112 3.05 -3.26 6.87
N PHE A 113 2.97 -1.97 7.20
CA PHE A 113 2.12 -1.49 8.30
C PHE A 113 0.63 -1.63 7.99
N PHE A 114 0.22 -1.44 6.74
CA PHE A 114 -1.16 -1.71 6.31
C PHE A 114 -1.54 -3.19 6.47
N SER A 115 -0.68 -4.12 6.02
CA SER A 115 -0.91 -5.55 6.17
C SER A 115 -0.96 -5.95 7.65
N VAL A 116 -0.05 -5.42 8.48
CA VAL A 116 -0.04 -5.62 9.93
C VAL A 116 -1.32 -5.08 10.57
N ALA A 117 -1.79 -3.90 10.16
CA ALA A 117 -3.03 -3.32 10.67
C ALA A 117 -4.23 -4.24 10.41
N MET A 118 -4.38 -4.75 9.17
CA MET A 118 -5.49 -5.64 8.83
C MET A 118 -5.42 -6.97 9.58
N LYS A 119 -4.21 -7.53 9.75
CA LYS A 119 -4.00 -8.76 10.53
C LYS A 119 -4.36 -8.58 12.00
N LEU A 120 -3.86 -7.52 12.63
CA LEU A 120 -4.17 -7.20 14.04
C LEU A 120 -5.66 -6.95 14.23
N ARG A 121 -6.32 -6.31 13.26
CA ARG A 121 -7.76 -6.07 13.33
C ARG A 121 -8.55 -7.37 13.29
N HIS A 122 -8.20 -8.29 12.38
CA HIS A 122 -8.80 -9.62 12.36
C HIS A 122 -8.59 -10.36 13.69
N GLN A 123 -7.36 -10.40 14.21
CA GLN A 123 -7.04 -11.04 15.49
C GLN A 123 -7.82 -10.43 16.66
N GLY A 124 -7.93 -9.09 16.69
CA GLY A 124 -8.72 -8.37 17.67
C GLY A 124 -10.20 -8.73 17.61
N LEU A 125 -10.80 -8.78 16.41
CA LEU A 125 -12.19 -9.16 16.21
C LEU A 125 -12.45 -10.62 16.59
N GLU A 126 -11.55 -11.54 16.21
CA GLU A 126 -11.64 -12.96 16.56
C GLU A 126 -11.63 -13.17 18.07
N LYS A 127 -10.64 -12.59 18.77
CA LYS A 127 -10.54 -12.66 20.22
C LYS A 127 -11.78 -12.06 20.87
N TYR A 128 -12.19 -10.86 20.44
CA TYR A 128 -13.34 -10.17 21.00
C TYR A 128 -14.64 -10.97 20.81
N SER A 129 -14.83 -11.60 19.64
CA SER A 129 -15.97 -12.48 19.36
C SER A 129 -16.03 -13.63 20.35
N ARG A 130 -14.92 -14.38 20.49
CA ARG A 130 -14.82 -15.52 21.41
C ARG A 130 -15.12 -15.11 22.86
N ILE A 131 -14.61 -13.97 23.28
CA ILE A 131 -14.82 -13.43 24.64
C ILE A 131 -16.28 -13.07 24.85
N THR A 132 -16.91 -12.41 23.88
CA THR A 132 -18.32 -12.05 23.94
C THR A 132 -19.20 -13.29 24.08
N LEU A 133 -18.99 -14.30 23.23
CA LEU A 133 -19.76 -15.55 23.27
C LEU A 133 -19.52 -16.34 24.57
N THR A 134 -18.29 -16.30 25.09
CA THR A 134 -17.96 -16.87 26.41
C THR A 134 -18.64 -16.09 27.53
N ALA A 135 -18.72 -14.76 27.47
CA ALA A 135 -19.40 -13.93 28.46
C ALA A 135 -20.92 -14.19 28.51
N PHE A 136 -21.52 -14.53 27.38
CA PHE A 136 -22.93 -14.94 27.31
C PHE A 136 -23.19 -16.33 27.90
N SER A 137 -22.18 -17.20 27.97
CA SER A 137 -22.30 -18.59 28.42
C SER A 137 -21.66 -18.88 29.79
N ALA A 138 -20.74 -18.02 30.25
CA ALA A 138 -19.97 -18.13 31.48
C ALA A 138 -19.36 -16.77 31.90
N LYS A 139 -18.65 -16.72 33.02
CA LYS A 139 -17.91 -15.51 33.46
C LYS A 139 -16.65 -15.35 32.60
N ALA A 140 -16.67 -14.45 31.61
CA ALA A 140 -15.48 -14.08 30.86
C ALA A 140 -14.43 -13.41 31.77
N THR A 141 -13.14 -13.58 31.44
CA THR A 141 -12.02 -12.99 32.18
C THR A 141 -11.65 -11.62 31.59
N LYS A 142 -11.59 -10.58 32.43
CA LYS A 142 -11.24 -9.19 32.03
C LYS A 142 -9.92 -9.08 31.25
N GLN A 143 -8.96 -9.96 31.54
CA GLN A 143 -7.65 -9.98 30.87
C GLN A 143 -7.76 -10.29 29.37
N SER A 144 -8.66 -11.19 28.98
CA SER A 144 -8.84 -11.56 27.57
C SER A 144 -9.43 -10.41 26.74
N GLU A 145 -10.35 -9.65 27.33
CA GLU A 145 -10.96 -8.47 26.71
C GLU A 145 -9.93 -7.37 26.47
N GLU A 146 -9.05 -7.14 27.44
CA GLU A 146 -7.95 -6.17 27.32
C GLU A 146 -6.99 -6.53 26.18
N GLU A 147 -6.65 -7.81 26.02
CA GLU A 147 -5.81 -8.27 24.90
C GLU A 147 -6.47 -8.05 23.54
N ALA A 148 -7.78 -8.32 23.41
CA ALA A 148 -8.52 -8.08 22.17
C ALA A 148 -8.57 -6.58 21.83
N LEU A 149 -8.83 -5.73 22.82
CA LEU A 149 -8.83 -4.27 22.66
C LEU A 149 -7.43 -3.73 22.33
N LYS A 150 -6.39 -4.32 22.91
CA LYS A 150 -5.00 -3.99 22.60
C LYS A 150 -4.68 -4.26 21.14
N ASP A 151 -5.04 -5.43 20.61
CA ASP A 151 -4.81 -5.75 19.19
C ASP A 151 -5.54 -4.78 18.25
N LEU A 152 -6.80 -4.44 18.56
CA LEU A 152 -7.55 -3.43 17.82
C LEU A 152 -6.88 -2.05 17.88
N SER A 153 -6.38 -1.64 19.05
CA SER A 153 -5.68 -0.36 19.22
C SER A 153 -4.36 -0.30 18.45
N LEU A 154 -3.61 -1.41 18.42
CA LEU A 154 -2.37 -1.52 17.66
C LEU A 154 -2.64 -1.54 16.16
N SER A 155 -3.74 -2.16 15.72
CA SER A 155 -4.23 -2.07 14.35
C SER A 155 -4.45 -0.60 13.95
N ASP A 156 -5.16 0.18 14.78
CA ASP A 156 -5.43 1.59 14.48
C ASP A 156 -4.15 2.43 14.42
N ALA A 157 -3.18 2.16 15.31
CA ALA A 157 -1.87 2.81 15.30
C ALA A 157 -1.07 2.48 14.04
N ALA A 158 -1.02 1.20 13.64
CA ALA A 158 -0.34 0.77 12.42
C ALA A 158 -1.00 1.37 11.16
N TYR A 159 -2.33 1.42 11.12
CA TYR A 159 -3.07 2.04 10.03
C TYR A 159 -2.80 3.55 9.94
N LYS A 160 -2.71 4.24 11.08
CA LYS A 160 -2.36 5.67 11.11
C LYS A 160 -0.96 5.93 10.53
N TYR A 161 0.01 5.08 10.88
CA TYR A 161 1.37 5.18 10.31
C TYR A 161 1.33 4.97 8.79
N TYR A 162 0.64 3.93 8.32
CA TYR A 162 0.43 3.69 6.89
C TYR A 162 -0.14 4.93 6.16
N LEU A 163 -1.19 5.55 6.72
CA LEU A 163 -1.81 6.73 6.13
C LEU A 163 -0.85 7.92 6.08
N GLN A 164 -0.10 8.16 7.15
CA GLN A 164 0.85 9.26 7.22
C GLN A 164 1.93 9.12 6.15
N GLU A 165 2.50 7.91 6.01
CA GLU A 165 3.54 7.62 5.03
C GLU A 165 3.03 7.70 3.60
N THR A 166 1.85 7.13 3.33
CA THR A 166 1.24 7.16 1.99
C THR A 166 0.89 8.59 1.57
N ASN A 167 0.31 9.39 2.47
CA ASN A 167 0.00 10.79 2.19
C ASN A 167 1.27 11.62 1.99
N ARG A 168 2.33 11.37 2.78
CA ARG A 168 3.63 12.03 2.60
C ARG A 168 4.19 11.73 1.21
N TYR A 169 4.11 10.49 0.75
CA TYR A 169 4.59 10.11 -0.58
C TYR A 169 3.78 10.77 -1.69
N LEU A 170 2.45 10.69 -1.64
CA LEU A 170 1.57 11.26 -2.66
C LEU A 170 1.73 12.79 -2.76
N ASN A 171 1.76 13.50 -1.62
CA ASN A 171 1.89 14.96 -1.61
C ASN A 171 3.30 15.46 -1.97
N SER A 172 4.35 14.64 -1.79
CA SER A 172 5.72 15.04 -2.16
C SER A 172 6.01 14.91 -3.65
N HIS A 173 5.16 14.18 -4.39
CA HIS A 173 5.29 13.96 -5.84
C HIS A 173 4.22 14.74 -6.66
N ASP A 174 3.57 15.73 -6.03
CA ASP A 174 2.67 16.70 -6.66
C ASP A 174 3.36 18.03 -7.07
N LEU A 175 4.70 18.10 -6.98
CA LEU A 175 5.56 19.20 -7.42
C LEU A 175 6.37 18.82 -8.67
#